data_AF-A0A2E8VYI3-F1
#
_entry.id   AF-A0A2E8VYI3-F1
#
_cell.length_a   1.000
_cell.length_b   1.000
_cell.length_c   1.000
_cell.angle_alpha   90.00
_cell.angle_beta   90.00
_cell.angle_gamma   90.00
#
_symmetry.space_group_name_H-M   'P 1'
#
loop_
_entity.id
_entity.type
_entity.pdbx_description
1 polymer ?
#
loop_
_entity_poly.entity_id
_entity_poly.type
_entity_poly.pdbx_seq_one_letter_code
_entity_poly.pdbx_strand_id
1 'polypeptide(L)' 'PYYDSLIGKLIVHGENRKEAIARLRRALGELIIDGIDTTVPLFEELLNEDDIINGDYNIHWLEKWLDSRFK' A
#
# COMPACT_ATOMS: atom_id res chain seq x y z
N PRO A 1 18.72 16.53 4.36
CA PRO A 1 17.41 16.19 3.77
C PRO A 1 16.94 17.34 2.87
N TYR A 2 17.19 17.23 1.56
CA TYR A 2 16.92 18.31 0.59
C TYR A 2 15.98 17.88 -0.55
N TYR A 3 15.51 16.62 -0.52
CA TYR A 3 14.69 16.01 -1.57
C TYR A 3 13.54 15.21 -0.96
N ASP A 4 12.59 14.83 -1.83
CA ASP A 4 11.51 13.91 -1.54
C ASP A 4 12.05 12.57 -1.02
N SER A 5 11.36 12.00 -0.02
CA SER A 5 11.65 10.67 0.54
C SER A 5 11.24 9.51 -0.39
N LEU A 6 10.62 9.78 -1.53
CA LEU A 6 10.22 8.77 -2.50
C LEU A 6 11.43 8.06 -3.13
N ILE A 7 11.64 6.80 -2.75
CA ILE A 7 12.72 5.94 -3.25
C ILE A 7 12.35 5.13 -4.49
N GLY A 8 11.05 4.97 -4.79
CA GLY A 8 10.59 4.18 -5.93
C GLY A 8 9.07 4.07 -6.04
N LYS A 9 8.60 3.51 -7.17
CA LYS A 9 7.18 3.22 -7.43
C LYS A 9 7.03 1.76 -7.86
N LEU A 10 6.33 0.98 -7.05
CA LEU A 10 5.97 -0.39 -7.39
C LEU A 10 4.62 -0.40 -8.14
N ILE A 11 4.64 -0.83 -9.40
CA ILE A 11 3.46 -0.85 -10.26
C ILE A 11 3.24 -2.28 -10.73
N VAL A 12 2.01 -2.77 -10.60
CA VAL A 12 1.60 -4.07 -11.12
C VAL A 12 0.42 -3.92 -12.07
N HIS A 13 0.29 -4.88 -12.97
CA HIS A 13 -0.81 -4.96 -13.92
C HIS A 13 -1.39 -6.38 -13.89
N GLY A 14 -2.71 -6.49 -14.03
CA GLY A 14 -3.46 -7.75 -14.14
C GLY A 14 -4.71 -7.49 -14.97
N GLU A 15 -5.35 -8.56 -15.47
CA GLU A 15 -6.55 -8.46 -16.32
C GLU A 15 -7.76 -7.90 -15.56
N ASN A 16 -7.75 -8.05 -14.24
CA ASN A 16 -8.78 -7.51 -13.34
C ASN A 16 -8.18 -7.08 -12.00
N ARG A 17 -8.98 -6.36 -11.20
CA ARG A 17 -8.57 -5.82 -9.90
C ARG A 17 -8.06 -6.90 -8.94
N LYS A 18 -8.75 -8.04 -8.85
CA LYS A 18 -8.36 -9.14 -7.94
C LYS A 18 -6.98 -9.68 -8.31
N GLU A 19 -6.73 -9.87 -9.60
CA GLU A 19 -5.43 -10.31 -10.09
C GLU A 19 -4.33 -9.26 -9.83
N ALA A 20 -4.60 -7.98 -10.11
CA ALA A 20 -3.65 -6.91 -9.83
C ALA A 20 -3.29 -6.83 -8.34
N ILE A 21 -4.28 -6.95 -7.44
CA ILE A 21 -4.04 -6.97 -5.99
C ILE A 21 -3.24 -8.20 -5.58
N ALA A 22 -3.53 -9.38 -6.14
CA ALA A 22 -2.76 -10.60 -5.85
C ALA A 22 -1.29 -10.46 -6.29
N ARG A 23 -1.05 -9.89 -7.48
CA ARG A 23 0.31 -9.58 -7.96
C ARG A 23 1.01 -8.54 -7.08
N LEU A 24 0.28 -7.51 -6.62
CA LEU A 24 0.83 -6.49 -5.73
C LEU A 24 1.24 -7.06 -4.37
N ARG A 25 0.40 -7.92 -3.77
CA ARG A 25 0.73 -8.62 -2.51
C ARG A 25 2.00 -9.43 -2.64
N ARG A 26 2.15 -10.19 -3.73
CA ARG A 26 3.38 -10.94 -3.99
C ARG A 26 4.59 -10.01 -4.17
N ALA A 27 4.45 -8.96 -4.98
CA ALA A 27 5.55 -8.04 -5.27
C ALA A 27 6.01 -7.26 -4.02
N LEU A 28 5.08 -6.89 -3.12
CA LEU A 28 5.43 -6.30 -1.83
C LEU A 28 6.11 -7.30 -0.89
N GLY A 29 5.63 -8.55 -0.83
CA GLY A 29 6.27 -9.58 -0.01
C GLY A 29 7.69 -9.98 -0.47
N GLU A 30 8.04 -9.69 -1.72
CA GLU A 30 9.39 -9.86 -2.27
C GLU A 30 10.23 -8.57 -2.21
N LEU A 31 9.66 -7.44 -1.76
CA LEU A 31 10.33 -6.15 -1.70
C LEU A 31 11.24 -6.05 -0.46
N ILE A 32 12.55 -6.14 -0.68
CA ILE A 32 13.55 -6.00 0.38
C ILE A 32 14.18 -4.61 0.29
N ILE A 33 14.04 -3.83 1.36
CA ILE A 33 14.65 -2.51 1.53
C ILE A 33 15.32 -2.50 2.90
N ASP A 34 16.60 -2.12 2.93
CA ASP A 34 17.41 -2.11 4.15
C ASP A 34 18.08 -0.74 4.35
N GLY A 35 18.38 -0.42 5.60
CA GLY A 35 19.10 0.79 6.01
C GLY A 35 18.26 2.07 6.15
N ILE A 36 16.94 2.01 5.93
CA ILE A 36 16.00 3.13 6.10
C ILE A 36 14.63 2.65 6.58
N ASP A 37 13.89 3.53 7.26
CA ASP A 37 12.46 3.31 7.52
C ASP A 37 11.67 3.37 6.21
N THR A 38 10.68 2.49 6.08
CA THR A 38 9.88 2.40 4.85
C THR A 38 8.38 2.37 5.14
N THR A 39 7.61 2.78 4.14
CA THR A 39 6.15 2.71 4.16
C THR A 39 5.62 1.33 3.75
N VAL A 40 6.46 0.30 3.61
CA VAL A 40 6.04 -1.04 3.17
C VAL A 40 4.99 -1.65 4.12
N PRO A 41 5.15 -1.63 5.45
CA PRO A 41 4.15 -2.20 6.37
C PRO A 41 2.77 -1.55 6.23
N LEU A 42 2.71 -0.24 6.01
CA LEU A 42 1.46 0.47 5.74
C LEU A 42 0.77 -0.09 4.49
N PHE A 43 1.49 -0.28 3.39
CA PHE A 43 0.90 -0.82 2.17
C PHE A 43 0.44 -2.28 2.33
N GLU A 44 1.14 -3.11 3.11
CA GLU A 44 0.70 -4.48 3.42
C GLU A 44 -0.62 -4.47 4.18
N GLU A 45 -0.76 -3.60 5.18
CA GLU A 45 -2.00 -3.41 5.94
C GLU A 45 -3.15 -2.95 5.05
N LEU A 46 -2.91 -1.96 4.19
CA LEU A 46 -3.92 -1.44 3.26
C LEU A 46 -4.43 -2.52 2.30
N LEU A 47 -3.57 -3.43 1.85
CA LEU A 47 -3.99 -4.51 0.95
C LEU A 47 -4.85 -5.57 1.63
N ASN A 48 -4.99 -5.55 2.95
CA ASN A 48 -5.90 -6.42 3.69
C ASN A 48 -7.27 -5.78 3.94
N GLU A 49 -7.47 -4.52 3.56
CA GLU A 49 -8.75 -3.82 3.74
C GLU A 49 -9.74 -4.12 2.63
N ASP A 50 -10.96 -4.47 2.99
CA ASP A 50 -12.04 -4.74 2.03
C ASP A 50 -12.36 -3.51 1.18
N ASP A 51 -12.30 -2.30 1.75
CA ASP A 51 -12.49 -1.05 1.01
C ASP A 51 -11.44 -0.89 -0.10
N ILE A 52 -10.19 -1.26 0.17
CA ILE A 52 -9.13 -1.27 -0.83
C ILE A 52 -9.34 -2.40 -1.82
N ILE A 53 -9.76 -3.59 -1.40
CA ILE A 53 -9.99 -4.72 -2.31
C ILE A 53 -11.13 -4.42 -3.28
N ASN A 54 -12.23 -3.84 -2.80
CA ASN A 54 -13.43 -3.54 -3.57
C ASN A 54 -13.34 -2.21 -4.33
N GLY A 55 -12.48 -1.28 -3.89
CA GLY A 55 -12.37 0.06 -4.48
C GLY A 55 -13.32 1.08 -3.86
N ASP A 56 -13.86 0.79 -2.68
CA ASP A 56 -14.89 1.57 -2.00
C ASP A 56 -14.27 2.60 -1.05
N TYR A 57 -13.44 3.50 -1.57
CA TYR A 57 -12.75 4.53 -0.78
C TYR A 57 -12.90 5.93 -1.41
N ASN A 58 -12.70 6.95 -0.58
CA ASN A 58 -12.69 8.35 -0.98
C ASN A 58 -11.40 9.05 -0.50
N ILE A 59 -11.27 10.34 -0.82
CA ILE A 59 -10.06 11.12 -0.49
C ILE A 59 -9.77 11.25 1.01
N HIS A 60 -10.75 11.01 1.89
CA HIS A 60 -10.60 11.07 3.34
C HIS A 60 -10.55 9.68 3.99
N TRP A 61 -10.59 8.61 3.21
CA TRP A 61 -10.65 7.25 3.74
C TRP A 61 -9.40 6.91 4.56
N LEU A 62 -8.21 7.22 4.02
CA LEU A 62 -6.94 6.88 4.67
C LEU A 62 -6.78 7.60 6.02
N GLU A 63 -7.14 8.88 6.09
CA GLU A 63 -7.10 9.68 7.31
C GLU A 63 -7.99 9.05 8.41
N LYS A 64 -9.25 8.74 8.07
CA LYS A 64 -10.19 8.11 9.00
C LYS A 64 -9.74 6.72 9.44
N TRP A 65 -9.16 5.96 8.52
CA TRP A 65 -8.65 4.62 8.78
C TRP A 65 -7.47 4.67 9.76
N LEU A 66 -6.51 5.59 9.55
CA LEU A 66 -5.39 5.80 10.47
C LEU A 66 -5.87 6.20 11.87
N ASP A 67 -6.82 7.15 11.97
CA ASP A 67 -7.39 7.61 13.24
C ASP A 67 -8.07 6.48 14.04
N SER A 68 -8.59 5.46 13.35
CA SER A 68 -9.24 4.31 13.99
C SER A 68 -8.27 3.26 14.52
N ARG A 69 -7.06 3.17 13.94
CA ARG A 69 -6.04 2.16 14.28
C ARG A 69 -5.00 2.64 15.28
N PHE A 70 -4.71 3.95 15.29
CA PHE A 70 -3.65 4.54 16.11
C PHE A 70 -4.16 5.41 17.27
N LYS A 71 -5.38 5.13 17.75
CA LYS A 71 -5.91 5.70 19.00
C LYS A 71 -5.47 4.92 20.24
#